data_AF-A0A0W8JBA4-F1
#
_entry.id   AF-A0A0W8JBA4-F1
#
_cell.length_a   1.000
_cell.length_b   1.000
_cell.length_c   1.000
_cell.angle_alpha   90.00
_cell.angle_beta   90.00
_cell.angle_gamma   90.00
#
_symmetry.space_group_name_H-M   'P 1'
#
loop_
_entity.id
_entity.type
_entity.pdbx_description
1 polymer ?
#
loop_
_entity_poly.entity_id
_entity_poly.type
_entity_poly.pdbx_seq_one_letter_code
_entity_poly.pdbx_strand_id
1 'polypeptide(L)'
;MYVVYKESPRNESGVVTGNGEDITGRWLEAAGKELGSPVPSQIADQLRGREFSSFDGFRKAFWKAVSRDETLIMQFNDLNLNTMKNGRAPFCRKRDRVGGRVKFELHHVEEIQRGGKVYDVDNIRVTTPRNHIDIHKKGNQ
;
A
#
# COMPACT_ATOMS: atom_id res chain seq x y z
N MET A 1 9.66 4.72 -33.17
CA MET A 1 9.32 4.95 -31.75
C MET A 1 8.59 3.70 -31.29
N TYR A 2 9.25 2.83 -30.52
CA TYR A 2 8.62 1.57 -30.08
C TYR A 2 7.77 1.86 -28.84
N VAL A 3 6.44 1.87 -29.00
CA VAL A 3 5.52 1.77 -27.87
C VAL A 3 5.43 0.28 -27.53
N VAL A 4 6.32 -0.19 -26.65
CA VAL A 4 6.14 -1.48 -26.02
C VAL A 4 5.04 -1.27 -24.97
N TYR A 5 3.85 -1.82 -25.22
CA TYR A 5 2.89 -2.10 -24.15
C TYR A 5 3.53 -3.16 -23.25
N LYS A 6 4.42 -2.73 -22.35
CA LYS A 6 4.93 -3.59 -21.30
C LYS A 6 3.72 -3.82 -20.40
N GLU A 7 3.15 -5.02 -20.43
CA GLU A 7 2.27 -5.44 -19.35
C GLU A 7 2.97 -5.08 -18.05
N SER A 8 2.37 -4.21 -17.25
CA SER A 8 2.96 -3.82 -15.98
C SER A 8 3.08 -5.11 -15.17
N PRO A 9 4.23 -5.47 -14.60
CA PRO A 9 4.32 -6.70 -13.79
C PRO A 9 3.36 -6.70 -12.60
N ARG A 10 2.74 -5.55 -12.27
CA ARG A 10 1.59 -5.44 -11.36
C ARG A 10 0.33 -6.19 -11.83
N ASN A 11 0.25 -6.59 -13.09
CA ASN A 11 -0.86 -7.33 -13.68
C ASN A 11 -0.59 -8.85 -13.72
N GLU A 12 0.61 -9.29 -13.33
CA GLU A 12 0.92 -10.71 -13.21
C GLU A 12 0.34 -11.27 -11.92
N SER A 13 -0.04 -12.55 -11.94
CA SER A 13 -0.47 -13.25 -10.73
C SER A 13 0.70 -13.51 -9.80
N GLY A 14 0.43 -13.65 -8.50
CA GLY A 14 1.46 -14.02 -7.55
C GLY A 14 0.94 -14.28 -6.15
N VAL A 15 1.79 -14.93 -5.35
CA VAL A 15 1.50 -15.33 -3.99
C VAL A 15 2.08 -14.31 -3.01
N VAL A 16 1.30 -13.92 -2.01
CA VAL A 16 1.75 -12.99 -0.99
C VAL A 16 2.82 -13.64 -0.10
N THR A 17 3.95 -12.96 0.05
CA THR A 17 5.08 -13.33 0.90
C THR A 17 5.44 -12.18 1.84
N GLY A 18 6.43 -12.36 2.72
CA GLY A 18 6.88 -11.34 3.67
C GLY A 18 6.18 -11.40 5.01
N ASN A 19 6.75 -10.72 6.01
CA ASN A 19 6.32 -10.80 7.40
C ASN A 19 5.49 -9.60 7.85
N GLY A 20 5.68 -8.44 7.24
CA GLY A 20 5.22 -7.17 7.78
C GLY A 20 5.99 -6.78 9.04
N GLU A 21 5.54 -5.72 9.70
CA GLU A 21 6.16 -5.21 10.92
C GLU A 21 5.11 -4.99 12.02
N ASP A 22 5.53 -5.16 13.27
CA ASP A 22 4.70 -4.84 14.42
C ASP A 22 4.56 -3.32 14.54
N ILE A 23 3.31 -2.86 14.69
CA ILE A 23 3.01 -1.44 14.71
C ILE A 23 2.84 -0.95 16.15
N THR A 24 3.73 -0.06 16.58
CA THR A 24 3.57 0.66 17.83
C THR A 24 2.90 2.03 17.60
N GLY A 25 1.78 2.29 18.26
CA GLY A 25 1.08 3.58 18.18
C GLY A 25 0.24 3.76 16.91
N ARG A 26 0.24 4.98 16.35
CA ARG A 26 -0.59 5.31 15.18
C ARG A 26 0.08 4.89 13.88
N TRP A 27 -0.47 3.86 13.24
CA TRP A 27 0.09 3.23 12.06
C TRP A 27 0.38 4.19 10.91
N LEU A 28 -0.62 4.94 10.45
CA LEU A 28 -0.50 5.80 9.26
C LEU A 28 0.10 7.19 9.55
N GLU A 29 0.64 7.42 10.75
CA GLU A 29 1.34 8.66 11.05
C GLU A 29 2.69 8.76 10.31
N ALA A 30 3.36 7.62 10.10
CA ALA A 30 4.61 7.54 9.35
C ALA A 30 4.42 7.53 7.82
N ALA A 31 3.20 7.36 7.31
CA ALA A 31 2.93 7.27 5.87
C ALA A 31 3.33 8.54 5.07
N GLY A 32 3.42 9.68 5.76
CA GLY A 32 3.88 10.95 5.19
C GLY A 32 5.38 11.23 5.38
N LYS A 33 6.17 10.28 5.87
CA LYS A 33 7.59 10.43 6.21
C LYS A 33 8.41 9.32 5.56
N GLU A 34 9.70 9.57 5.34
CA GLU A 34 10.67 8.57 4.86
C GLU A 34 10.10 7.69 3.73
N LEU A 35 10.13 6.35 3.90
CA LEU A 35 9.59 5.39 2.94
C LEU A 35 8.08 5.10 3.11
N GLY A 36 7.43 5.69 4.12
CA GLY A 36 6.05 5.42 4.49
C GLY A 36 5.90 4.36 5.58
N SER A 37 4.65 4.02 5.92
CA SER A 37 4.35 3.05 6.98
C SER A 37 4.50 1.61 6.48
N PRO A 38 5.07 0.69 7.27
CA PRO A 38 5.07 -0.75 6.95
C PRO A 38 3.68 -1.33 6.77
N VAL A 39 3.60 -2.48 6.12
CA VAL A 39 2.45 -3.38 6.26
C VAL A 39 2.45 -3.97 7.68
N PRO A 40 1.35 -3.86 8.45
CA PRO A 40 1.25 -4.46 9.77
C PRO A 40 1.37 -5.99 9.70
N SER A 41 2.12 -6.60 10.60
CA SER A 41 2.36 -8.05 10.66
C SER A 41 1.06 -8.86 10.68
N GLN A 42 0.08 -8.43 11.48
CA GLN A 42 -1.23 -9.10 11.57
C GLN A 42 -2.07 -8.99 10.29
N ILE A 43 -1.79 -8.01 9.42
CA ILE A 43 -2.39 -7.92 8.08
C ILE A 43 -1.62 -8.78 7.08
N ALA A 44 -0.30 -8.84 7.20
CA ALA A 44 0.53 -9.74 6.40
C ALA A 44 0.11 -11.20 6.64
N ASP A 45 -0.07 -11.63 7.89
CA ASP A 45 -0.49 -12.99 8.26
C ASP A 45 -1.81 -13.40 7.60
N GLN A 46 -2.78 -12.48 7.51
CA GLN A 46 -4.09 -12.74 6.86
C GLN A 46 -4.00 -12.91 5.34
N LEU A 47 -2.93 -12.39 4.72
CA LEU A 47 -2.77 -12.34 3.27
C LEU A 47 -1.71 -13.32 2.77
N ARG A 48 -0.71 -13.65 3.59
CA ARG A 48 0.42 -14.53 3.25
C ARG A 48 -0.08 -15.87 2.73
N GLY A 49 0.55 -16.37 1.67
CA GLY A 49 0.20 -17.63 1.01
C GLY A 49 -1.03 -17.56 0.10
N ARG A 50 -1.76 -16.43 0.07
CA ARG A 50 -2.88 -16.26 -0.88
C ARG A 50 -2.35 -15.80 -2.23
N GLU A 51 -2.93 -16.34 -3.28
CA GLU A 51 -2.67 -15.91 -4.65
C GLU A 51 -3.63 -14.79 -5.09
N PHE A 52 -3.11 -13.81 -5.82
CA PHE A 52 -3.89 -12.77 -6.48
C PHE A 52 -3.52 -12.71 -7.95
N SER A 53 -4.52 -12.51 -8.82
CA SER A 53 -4.31 -12.35 -10.26
C SER A 53 -3.84 -10.95 -10.67
N SER A 54 -3.79 -10.00 -9.74
CA SER A 54 -3.29 -8.65 -9.98
C SER A 54 -3.01 -7.92 -8.66
N PHE A 55 -2.14 -6.91 -8.72
CA PHE A 55 -1.84 -6.06 -7.57
C PHE A 55 -3.07 -5.25 -7.10
N ASP A 56 -4.00 -4.89 -7.99
CA ASP A 56 -5.25 -4.25 -7.55
C ASP A 56 -6.16 -5.21 -6.77
N GLY A 57 -6.17 -6.50 -7.13
CA GLY A 57 -6.82 -7.55 -6.35
C GLY A 57 -6.24 -7.64 -4.94
N PHE A 58 -4.91 -7.68 -4.84
CA PHE A 58 -4.20 -7.63 -3.56
C PHE A 58 -4.54 -6.34 -2.78
N ARG A 59 -4.43 -5.16 -3.41
CA ARG A 59 -4.73 -3.86 -2.79
C ARG A 59 -6.16 -3.82 -2.22
N LYS A 60 -7.15 -4.38 -2.93
CA LYS A 60 -8.53 -4.49 -2.45
C LYS A 60 -8.63 -5.39 -1.22
N ALA A 61 -7.98 -6.55 -1.24
CA ALA A 61 -7.96 -7.46 -0.11
C ALA A 61 -7.23 -6.87 1.11
N PHE A 62 -6.13 -6.18 0.88
CA PHE A 62 -5.36 -5.46 1.90
C PHE A 62 -6.24 -4.49 2.69
N TRP A 63 -6.93 -3.57 2.01
CA TRP A 63 -7.79 -2.61 2.71
C TRP A 63 -9.00 -3.27 3.39
N LYS A 64 -9.53 -4.37 2.83
CA LYS A 64 -10.57 -5.14 3.51
C LYS A 64 -10.06 -5.80 4.80
N ALA A 65 -8.85 -6.36 4.79
CA ALA A 65 -8.22 -6.94 5.98
C ALA A 65 -8.03 -5.87 7.07
N VAL A 66 -7.47 -4.71 6.71
CA VAL A 66 -7.34 -3.56 7.63
C VAL A 66 -8.69 -3.15 8.23
N SER A 67 -9.77 -3.16 7.45
CA SER A 67 -11.11 -2.78 7.92
C SER A 67 -11.76 -3.76 8.91
N ARG A 68 -11.15 -4.92 9.12
CA ARG A 68 -11.63 -5.99 10.01
C ARG A 68 -10.73 -6.18 11.23
N ASP A 69 -9.58 -5.52 11.25
CA ASP A 69 -8.63 -5.61 12.35
C ASP A 69 -9.03 -4.66 13.50
N GLU A 70 -9.38 -5.22 14.65
CA GLU A 70 -9.90 -4.47 15.78
C GLU A 70 -8.93 -3.39 16.31
N THR A 71 -7.62 -3.62 16.19
CA THR A 71 -6.60 -2.67 16.66
C THR A 71 -6.41 -1.50 15.71
N LEU A 72 -6.49 -1.75 14.40
CA LEU A 72 -6.28 -0.74 13.37
C LEU A 72 -7.54 0.08 13.13
N ILE A 73 -8.74 -0.52 13.16
CA ILE A 73 -9.99 0.20 12.85
C ILE A 73 -10.23 1.39 13.78
N MET A 74 -9.79 1.32 15.04
CA MET A 74 -9.91 2.39 16.02
C MET A 74 -9.19 3.69 15.59
N GLN A 75 -8.27 3.61 14.62
CA GLN A 75 -7.51 4.74 14.12
C GLN A 75 -8.20 5.49 12.96
N PHE A 76 -9.35 5.00 12.48
CA PHE A 76 -10.07 5.54 11.33
C PHE A 76 -11.46 6.05 11.70
N ASN A 77 -11.92 7.07 10.97
CA ASN A 77 -13.31 7.51 11.03
C ASN A 77 -14.23 6.63 10.17
N ASP A 78 -15.54 6.74 10.38
CA ASP A 78 -16.56 5.91 9.72
C ASP A 78 -16.49 5.97 8.19
N LEU A 79 -16.22 7.16 7.63
CA LEU A 79 -16.08 7.33 6.17
C LEU A 79 -14.93 6.47 5.64
N ASN A 80 -13.77 6.50 6.30
CA ASN A 80 -12.62 5.70 5.91
C ASN A 80 -12.83 4.21 6.16
N LEU A 81 -13.49 3.84 7.27
CA LEU A 81 -13.86 2.46 7.55
C LEU A 81 -14.76 1.89 6.45
N ASN A 82 -15.84 2.60 6.09
CA ASN A 82 -16.73 2.18 5.00
C ASN A 82 -16.00 2.09 3.66
N THR A 83 -15.09 3.03 3.40
CA THR A 83 -14.26 3.01 2.19
C THR A 83 -13.39 1.74 2.12
N MET A 84 -12.75 1.38 3.23
CA MET A 84 -11.88 0.19 3.33
C MET A 84 -12.65 -1.13 3.32
N LYS A 85 -13.83 -1.20 3.94
CA LYS A 85 -14.75 -2.35 3.84
C LYS A 85 -15.10 -2.67 2.38
N ASN A 86 -15.17 -1.64 1.53
CA ASN A 86 -15.38 -1.75 0.09
C ASN A 86 -14.08 -1.99 -0.72
N GLY A 87 -12.94 -2.28 -0.07
CA GLY A 87 -11.66 -2.55 -0.71
C GLY A 87 -10.96 -1.32 -1.30
N ARG A 88 -11.36 -0.12 -0.89
CA ARG A 88 -10.76 1.14 -1.36
C ARG A 88 -9.83 1.69 -0.28
N ALA A 89 -8.73 2.32 -0.70
CA ALA A 89 -7.85 2.99 0.24
C ALA A 89 -8.58 4.14 0.98
N PRO A 90 -8.25 4.36 2.27
CA PRO A 90 -8.79 5.48 3.04
C PRO A 90 -8.23 6.81 2.52
N PHE A 91 -8.96 7.89 2.77
CA PHE A 91 -8.52 9.25 2.45
C PHE A 91 -7.40 9.69 3.40
N CYS A 92 -6.37 10.33 2.86
CA CYS A 92 -5.34 11.00 3.65
C CYS A 92 -5.76 12.42 4.04
N ARG A 93 -5.01 13.04 4.98
CA ARG A 93 -5.25 14.41 5.44
C ARG A 93 -5.09 15.38 4.27
N LYS A 94 -5.85 16.49 4.27
CA LYS A 94 -5.85 17.46 3.15
C LYS A 94 -4.45 17.93 2.75
N ARG A 95 -3.57 18.19 3.73
CA ARG A 95 -2.18 18.63 3.49
C ARG A 95 -1.32 17.63 2.72
N ASP A 96 -1.64 16.34 2.81
CA ASP A 96 -0.86 15.24 2.24
C ASP A 96 -1.36 14.82 0.84
N ARG A 97 -2.42 15.47 0.34
CA ARG A 97 -3.00 15.26 -0.99
C ARG A 97 -2.23 16.03 -2.06
N VAL A 98 -2.25 15.53 -3.30
CA VAL A 98 -1.68 16.21 -4.48
C VAL A 98 -2.61 16.03 -5.67
N GLY A 99 -3.25 17.12 -6.12
CA GLY A 99 -4.25 17.08 -7.19
C GLY A 99 -5.38 16.09 -6.88
N GLY A 100 -5.70 15.21 -7.84
CA GLY A 100 -6.69 14.15 -7.67
C GLY A 100 -6.26 12.98 -6.77
N ARG A 101 -4.97 12.90 -6.38
CA ARG A 101 -4.46 11.86 -5.49
C ARG A 101 -4.74 12.25 -4.05
N VAL A 102 -5.82 11.66 -3.50
CA VAL A 102 -6.38 12.04 -2.20
C VAL A 102 -6.43 10.89 -1.17
N LYS A 103 -5.97 9.70 -1.56
CA LYS A 103 -6.00 8.48 -0.74
C LYS A 103 -4.59 7.98 -0.48
N PHE A 104 -4.43 7.16 0.55
CA PHE A 104 -3.19 6.44 0.77
C PHE A 104 -2.89 5.49 -0.40
N GLU A 105 -1.61 5.27 -0.65
CA GLU A 105 -1.09 4.52 -1.79
C GLU A 105 -0.15 3.42 -1.32
N LEU A 106 -0.14 2.28 -2.04
CA LEU A 106 0.82 1.21 -1.79
C LEU A 106 2.01 1.40 -2.72
N HIS A 107 3.16 1.70 -2.13
CA HIS A 107 4.44 1.96 -2.79
C HIS A 107 5.32 0.71 -2.66
N HIS A 108 6.10 0.40 -3.70
CA HIS A 108 7.12 -0.65 -3.63
C HIS A 108 8.47 0.00 -3.36
N VAL A 109 9.16 -0.40 -2.29
CA VAL A 109 10.45 0.19 -1.89
C VAL A 109 11.50 -0.06 -2.97
N GLU A 110 11.68 -1.32 -3.34
CA GLU A 110 12.34 -1.69 -4.57
C GLU A 110 11.32 -1.64 -5.71
N GLU A 111 11.54 -0.73 -6.65
CA GLU A 111 10.63 -0.58 -7.77
C GLU A 111 10.56 -1.87 -8.59
N ILE A 112 9.35 -2.26 -8.97
CA ILE A 112 9.09 -3.45 -9.77
C ILE A 112 9.92 -3.47 -11.06
N GLN A 113 10.08 -2.31 -11.70
CA GLN A 113 10.88 -2.17 -12.93
C GLN A 113 12.37 -2.47 -12.73
N ARG A 114 12.84 -2.47 -11.48
CA ARG A 114 14.22 -2.76 -11.06
C ARG A 114 14.37 -4.16 -10.44
N GLY A 115 13.33 -5.00 -10.47
CA GLY A 115 13.35 -6.36 -9.91
C GLY A 115 12.61 -6.52 -8.59
N GLY A 116 12.02 -5.44 -8.06
CA GLY A 116 11.26 -5.49 -6.81
C GLY A 116 10.06 -6.44 -6.88
N LYS A 117 9.93 -7.29 -5.85
CA LYS A 117 8.85 -8.27 -5.76
C LYS A 117 7.49 -7.59 -5.58
N VAL A 118 6.51 -8.00 -6.38
CA VAL A 118 5.16 -7.39 -6.45
C VAL A 118 4.28 -7.71 -5.22
N TYR A 119 4.42 -8.92 -4.68
CA TYR A 119 3.56 -9.43 -3.60
C TYR A 119 4.33 -9.74 -2.31
N ASP A 120 5.57 -9.27 -2.20
CA ASP A 120 6.32 -9.31 -0.94
C ASP A 120 5.90 -8.10 -0.10
N VAL A 121 5.19 -8.33 1.00
CA VAL A 121 4.69 -7.22 1.84
C VAL A 121 5.81 -6.43 2.50
N ASP A 122 7.01 -7.01 2.65
CA ASP A 122 8.17 -6.32 3.20
C ASP A 122 8.74 -5.32 2.19
N ASN A 123 8.45 -5.52 0.90
CA ASN A 123 8.72 -4.57 -0.17
C ASN A 123 7.62 -3.50 -0.31
N ILE A 124 6.54 -3.55 0.48
CA ILE A 124 5.39 -2.63 0.34
C ILE A 124 5.32 -1.66 1.51
N ARG A 125 5.14 -0.37 1.19
CA ARG A 125 4.88 0.70 2.16
C ARG A 125 3.58 1.42 1.85
N VAL A 126 2.86 1.83 2.90
CA VAL A 126 1.72 2.73 2.79
C VAL A 126 2.21 4.17 2.83
N THR A 127 1.92 4.93 1.78
CA THR A 127 2.40 6.31 1.63
C THR A 127 1.23 7.28 1.45
N THR A 128 1.45 8.54 1.80
CA THR A 128 0.58 9.63 1.33
C THR A 128 0.97 10.01 -0.09
N PRO A 129 0.04 10.57 -0.89
CA PRO A 129 0.34 11.03 -2.25
C PRO A 129 1.52 11.99 -2.33
N ARG A 130 1.60 12.95 -1.40
CA ARG A 130 2.73 13.89 -1.33
C ARG A 130 4.05 13.15 -1.09
N ASN A 131 4.12 12.31 -0.06
CA ASN A 131 5.36 11.59 0.26
C ASN A 131 5.77 10.62 -0.86
N HIS A 132 4.81 9.95 -1.50
CA HIS A 132 5.09 9.06 -2.61
C HIS A 132 5.73 9.79 -3.80
N ILE A 133 5.27 11.01 -4.11
CA ILE A 133 5.90 11.86 -5.12
C ILE A 133 7.33 12.24 -4.68
N ASP A 134 7.51 12.60 -3.42
CA ASP A 134 8.82 13.02 -2.90
C ASP A 134 9.85 11.87 -2.90
N ILE A 135 9.43 10.64 -2.62
CA ILE A 135 10.27 9.43 -2.72
C ILE A 135 10.77 9.25 -4.17
N HIS A 136 9.87 9.26 -5.15
CA HIS A 136 10.27 9.08 -6.56
C HIS A 136 11.09 10.25 -7.11
N LYS A 137 10.91 11.47 -6.59
CA LYS A 137 11.79 12.60 -6.94
C LYS A 137 13.22 12.38 -6.46
N LYS A 138 13.41 11.85 -5.25
CA LYS A 138 14.73 11.59 -4.65
C LYS A 138 15.44 10.39 -5.28
N GLY A 139 14.70 9.32 -5.63
CA GLY A 139 15.26 8.11 -6.26
C GLY A 139 15.62 8.24 -7.75
N ASN A 140 15.32 9.40 -8.35
CA ASN A 140 15.68 9.75 -9.73
C ASN A 140 16.94 10.65 -9.82
N GLN A 141 17.63 10.86 -8.71
CA GLN A 141 18.99 11.43 -8.68
C GLN A 141 20.02 10.30 -8.68
#